data_AF-K6WDA7-F1
#
_entry.id   AF-K6WDA7-F1
#
_cell.length_a   1.000
_cell.length_b   1.000
_cell.length_c   1.000
_cell.angle_alpha   90.00
_cell.angle_beta   90.00
_cell.angle_gamma   90.00
#
_symmetry.space_group_name_H-M   'P 1'
#
loop_
_entity.id
_entity.type
_entity.pdbx_description
1 polymer ?
#
loop_
_entity_poly.entity_id
_entity_poly.type
_entity_poly.pdbx_seq_one_letter_code
_entity_poly.pdbx_strand_id
1 'polypeptide(L)'
;LTPLQVEQLARVVDVESIDVFAFGLLTDFRSTLFPGAARLVEIADEVHRMQSIVLCWCGRPGFLNARIVEGLVIRSGEVVAIGDTQAGPVMYRALCRKHYVEGRTGR
;
A
#
# COMPACT_ATOMS: atom_id res chain seq x y z
N LEU A 1 -10.75 4.56 -1.83
CA LEU A 1 -11.46 5.01 -3.05
C LEU A 1 -11.96 3.80 -3.82
N THR A 2 -13.16 3.90 -4.37
CA THR A 2 -13.63 2.98 -5.41
C THR A 2 -13.18 3.48 -6.79
N PRO A 3 -13.13 2.62 -7.83
CA PRO A 3 -12.83 3.08 -9.19
C PRO A 3 -13.78 4.19 -9.66
N LEU A 4 -15.07 4.10 -9.34
CA LEU A 4 -16.06 5.12 -9.68
C LEU A 4 -15.74 6.48 -9.06
N GLN A 5 -15.27 6.52 -7.81
CA GLN A 5 -14.83 7.77 -7.20
C GLN A 5 -13.63 8.39 -7.93
N VAL A 6 -12.76 7.56 -8.50
CA VAL A 6 -11.61 8.04 -9.27
C VAL A 6 -12.05 8.65 -10.60
N GLU A 7 -13.04 8.08 -11.29
CA GLU A 7 -13.65 8.71 -12.48
C GLU A 7 -14.27 10.09 -12.16
N GLN A 8 -14.93 10.18 -11.00
CA GLN A 8 -15.53 11.44 -10.55
C GLN A 8 -14.47 12.51 -10.31
N LEU A 9 -13.30 12.13 -9.77
CA LEU A 9 -12.18 13.04 -9.59
C LEU A 9 -11.56 13.45 -10.92
N ALA A 10 -11.40 12.53 -11.88
CA ALA A 10 -10.92 12.87 -13.23
C ALA A 10 -11.84 13.89 -13.91
N ARG A 11 -13.17 13.72 -13.79
CA ARG A 11 -14.13 14.70 -14.30
C ARG A 11 -13.96 16.09 -13.68
N VAL A 12 -13.58 16.19 -12.40
CA VAL A 12 -13.31 17.48 -11.75
C VAL A 12 -12.10 18.17 -12.39
N VAL A 13 -11.04 17.41 -12.68
CA VAL A 13 -9.86 17.93 -13.40
C VAL A 13 -10.27 18.41 -14.79
N ASP A 14 -10.94 17.57 -15.57
CA ASP A 14 -11.23 17.83 -16.99
C ASP A 14 -12.28 18.93 -17.20
N VAL A 15 -13.35 18.95 -16.39
CA VAL A 15 -14.51 19.84 -16.60
C VAL A 15 -14.36 21.14 -15.83
N GLU A 16 -13.89 21.05 -14.59
CA GLU A 16 -13.82 22.22 -13.69
C GLU A 16 -12.43 22.86 -13.69
N SER A 17 -11.43 22.23 -14.33
CA SER A 17 -10.04 22.71 -14.36
C SER A 17 -9.45 22.87 -12.94
N ILE A 18 -9.78 21.94 -12.03
CA ILE A 18 -9.29 21.93 -10.65
C ILE A 18 -8.31 20.77 -10.47
N ASP A 19 -7.10 21.07 -9.98
CA ASP A 19 -6.09 20.06 -9.70
C ASP A 19 -6.50 19.12 -8.55
N VAL A 20 -6.33 17.82 -8.75
CA VAL A 20 -6.61 16.79 -7.75
C VAL A 20 -5.34 16.04 -7.39
N PHE A 21 -4.98 16.06 -6.10
CA PHE A 21 -3.85 15.32 -5.56
C PHE A 21 -4.32 14.16 -4.67
N ALA A 22 -3.83 12.95 -4.92
CA ALA A 22 -4.14 11.76 -4.13
C ALA A 22 -2.87 11.18 -3.48
N PHE A 23 -2.93 10.90 -2.17
CA PHE A 23 -1.82 10.33 -1.40
C PHE A 23 -2.30 9.10 -0.63
N GLY A 24 -1.53 8.02 -0.67
CA GLY A 24 -1.88 6.83 0.10
C GLY A 24 -1.06 5.59 -0.23
N LEU A 25 -1.47 4.47 0.38
CA LEU A 25 -0.91 3.15 0.09
C LEU A 25 -1.46 2.65 -1.25
N LEU A 26 -0.56 2.21 -2.13
CA LEU A 26 -0.97 1.60 -3.41
C LEU A 26 -1.49 0.17 -3.20
N THR A 27 -0.83 -0.59 -2.34
CA THR A 27 -1.08 -2.02 -2.17
C THR A 27 -1.41 -2.39 -0.73
N ASP A 28 -2.23 -3.43 -0.59
CA ASP A 28 -2.52 -4.05 0.69
C ASP A 28 -1.40 -4.99 1.14
N PHE A 29 -1.64 -5.70 2.26
CA PHE A 29 -0.67 -6.62 2.83
C PHE A 29 -0.37 -7.86 1.98
N ARG A 30 -1.21 -8.12 0.97
CA ARG A 30 -1.06 -9.21 0.01
C ARG A 30 -0.21 -8.77 -1.19
N SER A 31 0.21 -7.51 -1.22
CA SER A 31 0.90 -6.86 -2.34
C SER A 31 0.02 -6.73 -3.58
N THR A 32 -1.29 -6.58 -3.39
CA THR A 32 -2.25 -6.30 -4.46
C THR A 32 -2.73 -4.86 -4.37
N LEU A 33 -2.90 -4.20 -5.52
CA LEU A 33 -3.39 -2.82 -5.55
C LEU A 33 -4.78 -2.72 -4.91
N PHE A 34 -5.01 -1.68 -4.12
CA PHE A 34 -6.37 -1.32 -3.74
C PHE A 34 -7.15 -0.91 -5.00
N PRO A 35 -8.45 -1.23 -5.13
CA PRO A 35 -9.20 -0.94 -6.36
C PRO A 35 -9.12 0.52 -6.82
N GLY A 36 -9.29 1.48 -5.92
CA GLY A 36 -9.12 2.90 -6.26
C GLY A 36 -7.68 3.30 -6.55
N ALA A 37 -6.68 2.69 -5.88
CA ALA A 37 -5.28 2.95 -6.18
C ALA A 37 -4.89 2.40 -7.56
N ALA A 38 -5.41 1.23 -7.95
CA ALA A 38 -5.26 0.71 -9.30
C ALA A 38 -5.82 1.69 -10.32
N ARG A 39 -7.05 2.17 -10.10
CA ARG A 39 -7.66 3.13 -11.01
C ARG A 39 -6.90 4.45 -11.09
N LEU A 40 -6.40 4.97 -9.97
CA LEU A 40 -5.54 6.16 -9.96
C LEU A 40 -4.28 5.96 -10.80
N VAL A 41 -3.61 4.82 -10.68
CA VAL A 41 -2.40 4.51 -11.48
C VAL A 41 -2.69 4.41 -12.98
N GLU A 42 -3.90 4.00 -13.35
CA GLU A 42 -4.30 3.88 -14.76
C GLU A 42 -4.54 5.22 -15.45
N ILE A 43 -5.02 6.24 -14.73
CA ILE A 43 -5.50 7.49 -15.36
C ILE A 43 -4.88 8.78 -14.86
N ALA A 44 -4.17 8.77 -13.73
CA ALA A 44 -3.55 9.99 -13.25
C ALA A 44 -2.52 10.51 -14.26
N ASP A 45 -2.53 11.82 -14.51
CA ASP A 45 -1.54 12.47 -15.38
C ASP A 45 -0.12 12.24 -14.89
N GLU A 46 0.06 12.23 -13.56
CA GLU A 46 1.34 11.96 -12.91
C GLU A 46 1.19 11.00 -11.72
N VAL A 47 2.14 10.07 -11.60
CA VAL A 47 2.24 9.14 -10.46
C VAL A 47 3.66 9.17 -9.90
N HIS A 48 3.79 9.77 -8.71
CA HIS A 48 5.07 9.87 -8.02
C HIS A 48 5.16 8.89 -6.86
N ARG A 49 6.32 8.24 -6.74
CA ARG A 49 6.62 7.45 -5.55
C ARG A 49 7.05 8.37 -4.42
N MET A 50 6.54 8.13 -3.21
CA MET A 50 6.99 8.83 -2.01
C MET A 50 8.52 8.75 -1.84
N GLN A 51 9.13 9.90 -1.58
CA GLN A 51 10.59 10.05 -1.48
C GLN A 51 11.16 9.46 -0.18
N SER A 52 10.35 9.38 0.88
CA SER A 52 10.76 8.73 2.14
C SER A 52 10.71 7.21 1.98
N ILE A 53 11.90 6.59 1.94
CA ILE A 53 12.05 5.15 1.80
C ILE A 53 12.27 4.52 3.17
N VAL A 54 11.31 3.71 3.61
CA VAL A 54 11.53 2.80 4.75
C VAL A 54 12.42 1.66 4.27
N LEU A 55 13.51 1.38 4.98
CA LEU A 55 14.40 0.27 4.64
C LEU A 55 13.84 -1.04 5.20
N CYS A 56 13.95 -2.10 4.38
CA CYS A 56 13.86 -3.46 4.89
C CYS A 56 15.05 -3.73 5.83
N TRP A 57 14.92 -4.71 6.73
CA TRP A 57 15.99 -5.12 7.66
C TRP A 57 17.32 -5.49 6.97
N CYS A 58 17.29 -5.75 5.66
CA CYS A 58 18.47 -6.05 4.85
C CYS A 58 19.10 -4.83 4.15
N GLY A 59 18.67 -3.62 4.47
CA GLY A 59 19.15 -2.37 3.88
C GLY A 59 18.57 -2.03 2.51
N ARG A 60 17.88 -2.95 1.82
CA ARG A 60 17.16 -2.65 0.57
C ARG A 60 15.86 -1.89 0.84
N PRO A 61 15.38 -1.04 -0.08
CA PRO A 61 14.08 -0.37 0.05
C PRO A 61 12.92 -1.36 0.34
N GLY A 62 12.15 -1.05 1.38
CA GLY A 62 10.99 -1.82 1.82
C GLY A 62 9.70 -1.21 1.30
N PHE A 63 9.16 -1.77 0.22
CA PHE A 63 7.94 -1.25 -0.43
C PHE A 63 6.70 -2.09 -0.18
N LEU A 64 6.85 -3.30 0.37
CA LEU A 64 5.72 -4.19 0.62
C LEU A 64 5.35 -4.13 2.10
N ASN A 65 4.07 -3.86 2.37
CA ASN A 65 3.52 -3.77 3.71
C ASN A 65 3.18 -5.16 4.23
N ALA A 66 4.15 -5.89 4.79
CA ALA A 66 3.91 -7.25 5.26
C ALA A 66 3.08 -7.24 6.55
N ARG A 67 1.98 -8.00 6.56
CA ARG A 67 1.26 -8.34 7.80
C ARG A 67 1.93 -9.57 8.43
N ILE A 68 2.26 -9.45 9.71
CA ILE A 68 2.96 -10.48 10.49
C ILE A 68 2.06 -10.91 11.64
N VAL A 69 1.77 -12.20 11.72
CA VAL A 69 1.01 -12.81 12.83
C VAL A 69 1.87 -13.94 13.36
N GLU A 70 2.14 -13.95 14.68
CA GLU A 70 2.99 -14.95 15.33
C GLU A 70 4.37 -15.14 14.65
N GLY A 71 4.94 -14.04 14.12
CA GLY A 71 6.24 -14.05 13.45
C GLY A 71 6.23 -14.47 11.97
N LEU A 72 5.08 -14.90 11.44
CA LEU A 72 4.91 -15.35 10.06
C LEU A 72 4.24 -14.28 9.19
N VAL A 73 4.69 -14.16 7.93
CA VAL A 73 4.04 -13.30 6.94
C VAL A 73 2.73 -13.95 6.49
N ILE A 74 1.61 -13.29 6.80
CA ILE A 74 0.28 -13.72 6.37
C ILE A 74 -0.10 -13.00 5.08
N ARG A 75 -0.69 -13.73 4.13
CA ARG A 75 -1.12 -13.21 2.80
C ARG A 75 -2.58 -13.51 2.47
N SER A 76 -3.33 -14.00 3.46
CA SER A 76 -4.75 -14.31 3.38
C SER A 76 -5.50 -13.65 4.54
N GLY A 77 -6.83 -13.63 4.46
CA GLY A 77 -7.69 -12.97 5.45
C GLY A 77 -8.18 -11.60 5.01
N GLU A 78 -9.02 -10.98 5.84
CA GLU A 78 -9.66 -9.71 5.52
C GLU A 78 -8.66 -8.55 5.47
N VAL A 79 -8.89 -7.65 4.51
CA VAL A 79 -7.98 -6.53 4.20
C VAL A 79 -7.92 -5.50 5.33
N VAL A 80 -9.01 -5.34 6.08
CA VAL A 80 -9.11 -4.38 7.17
C VAL A 80 -9.03 -5.14 8.50
N ALA A 81 -7.90 -4.99 9.18
CA ALA A 81 -7.81 -5.26 10.61
C ALA A 81 -7.43 -3.95 11.28
N ILE A 82 -8.29 -3.43 12.17
CA ILE A 82 -7.91 -2.33 13.07
C ILE A 82 -6.97 -2.94 14.09
N GLY A 83 -5.66 -2.85 13.83
CA GLY A 83 -4.62 -3.34 14.73
C GLY A 83 -4.12 -2.21 15.60
N ASP A 84 -4.27 -2.35 16.92
CA ASP A 84 -3.67 -1.46 17.91
C ASP A 84 -2.15 -1.41 17.69
N THR A 85 -1.58 -0.21 17.62
CA THR A 85 -0.21 0.02 17.15
C THR A 85 0.86 -0.40 18.15
N GLN A 86 0.49 -0.88 19.34
CA GLN A 86 1.45 -1.09 20.43
C GLN A 86 1.56 -2.51 21.00
N ALA A 87 0.60 -3.44 20.84
CA ALA A 87 0.74 -4.81 21.36
C ALA A 87 -0.33 -5.80 20.86
N GLY A 88 -0.69 -5.76 19.57
CA GLY A 88 -1.62 -6.74 18.98
C GLY A 88 -0.93 -8.02 18.47
N PRO A 89 -1.66 -9.13 18.28
CA PRO A 89 -1.13 -10.34 17.62
C PRO A 89 -0.74 -10.11 16.15
N VAL A 90 -1.09 -8.96 15.58
CA VAL A 90 -0.84 -8.56 14.20
C VAL A 90 0.10 -7.35 14.18
N MET A 91 1.24 -7.47 13.49
CA MET A 91 2.18 -6.38 13.24
C MET A 91 2.29 -6.10 11.76
N TYR A 92 2.64 -4.86 11.39
CA TYR A 92 2.97 -4.50 10.01
C TYR A 92 4.45 -4.12 9.92
N ARG A 93 5.14 -4.60 8.86
CA ARG A 93 6.54 -4.27 8.60
C ARG A 93 6.78 -4.05 7.11
N ALA A 94 7.54 -3.01 6.78
CA ALA A 94 8.01 -2.78 5.42
C ALA A 94 9.11 -3.79 5.04
N LEU A 95 8.87 -4.59 4.00
CA LEU A 95 9.82 -5.58 3.47
C LEU A 95 10.16 -5.29 2.01
N CYS A 96 11.38 -5.66 1.62
CA CYS A 96 11.73 -5.71 0.20
C CYS A 96 11.00 -6.91 -0.44
N ARG A 97 10.80 -6.86 -1.77
CA ARG A 97 10.08 -7.92 -2.51
C ARG A 97 10.61 -9.33 -2.19
N LYS A 98 11.94 -9.49 -2.12
CA LYS A 98 12.58 -10.79 -1.84
C LYS A 98 12.15 -11.35 -0.47
N HIS A 99 12.31 -10.55 0.59
CA HIS A 99 12.00 -11.01 1.96
C HIS A 99 10.51 -11.12 2.23
N TYR A 100 9.69 -10.30 1.56
CA TYR A 100 8.25 -10.51 1.57
C TYR A 100 7.87 -11.86 0.96
N VAL A 101 8.38 -12.21 -0.23
CA VAL A 101 8.05 -13.49 -0.90
C VAL A 101 8.53 -14.70 -0.09
N GLU A 102 9.74 -14.63 0.46
CA GLU A 102 10.31 -15.71 1.27
C GLU A 102 9.71 -15.80 2.68
N GLY A 103 8.88 -14.83 3.10
CA GLY A 103 8.31 -14.79 4.45
C GLY A 103 9.32 -14.47 5.55
N ARG A 104 10.50 -13.96 5.21
CA ARG A 104 11.58 -13.67 6.16
C ARG A 104 11.36 -12.32 6.84
N THR A 105 10.92 -12.35 8.08
CA THR A 105 10.55 -11.15 8.84
C THR A 105 11.73 -10.40 9.44
N GLY A 106 12.93 -10.99 9.50
CA GLY A 106 14.12 -10.36 10.08
C GLY A 106 14.13 -10.35 11.60
N ARG A 107 13.55 -11.40 12.19
CA ARG A 107 13.75 -11.88 13.56
C ARG A 107 14.32 -13.29 13.47
#